data_AF-A0A956F6S7-F1
#
_entry.id   AF-A0A956F6S7-F1
#
_cell.length_a   1.000
_cell.length_b   1.000
_cell.length_c   1.000
_cell.angle_alpha   90.00
_cell.angle_beta   90.00
_cell.angle_gamma   90.00
#
_symmetry.space_group_name_H-M   'P 1'
#
loop_
_entity.id
_entity.type
_entity.pdbx_description
1 polymer ?
#
loop_
_entity_poly.entity_id
_entity_poly.type
_entity_poly.pdbx_seq_one_letter_code
_entity_poly.pdbx_strand_id
1 'polypeptide(L)'
;MPTLEHQALVILMTESPRLAPLIRHRAFGLDLPLDVDVLPGPEISRDLRRPDLIVDGTVLVHDGPPSRREGFAMEAQRQPDEEKRMSWPVQVAGLRRRLGCPVTLVVVTCSERTARWAEEPIDLGRGRGRMVLSPLVIGPRQIPRVVTREEALAHPDLAVLAIIAHGRKGGSEHLGRVAIEGVLGIAQRGDPRATLLFDMILAFLDRKVLARLEHEMGLSRS
;
A
#
# COMPACT_ATOMS: atom_id res chain seq x y z
N MET A 1 4.39 18.46 7.67
CA MET A 1 4.61 18.06 6.27
C MET A 1 4.67 16.54 6.22
N PRO A 2 4.01 15.89 5.25
CA PRO A 2 4.10 14.44 5.10
C PRO A 2 5.56 14.05 4.80
N THR A 3 6.02 12.98 5.44
CA THR A 3 7.39 12.49 5.24
C THR A 3 7.52 11.72 3.94
N LEU A 4 8.74 11.59 3.41
CA LEU A 4 9.04 10.82 2.20
C LEU A 4 8.46 9.40 2.22
N GLU A 5 8.54 8.67 3.34
CA GLU A 5 7.98 7.30 3.48
C GLU A 5 6.45 7.27 3.29
N HIS A 6 5.75 8.16 3.98
CA HIS A 6 4.30 8.28 3.82
C HIS A 6 3.93 8.67 2.39
N GLN A 7 4.58 9.67 1.80
CA GLN A 7 4.32 10.07 0.42
C GLN A 7 4.57 8.93 -0.58
N ALA A 8 5.65 8.18 -0.40
CA ALA A 8 5.97 7.03 -1.26
C ALA A 8 4.90 5.95 -1.17
N LEU A 9 4.43 5.61 0.05
CA LEU A 9 3.34 4.65 0.24
C LEU A 9 2.04 5.13 -0.41
N VAL A 10 1.66 6.40 -0.21
CA VAL A 10 0.44 6.97 -0.82
C VAL A 10 0.52 6.87 -2.34
N ILE A 11 1.60 7.38 -2.94
CA ILE A 11 1.80 7.36 -4.39
C ILE A 11 1.79 5.91 -4.91
N LEU A 12 2.51 5.00 -4.25
CA LEU A 12 2.56 3.60 -4.67
C LEU A 12 1.17 2.97 -4.65
N MET A 13 0.37 3.22 -3.61
CA MET A 13 -0.99 2.69 -3.49
C MET A 13 -1.94 3.29 -4.52
N THR A 14 -1.82 4.57 -4.87
CA THR A 14 -2.68 5.23 -5.87
C THR A 14 -2.32 4.83 -7.30
N GLU A 15 -1.02 4.70 -7.60
CA GLU A 15 -0.50 4.31 -8.93
C GLU A 15 -0.51 2.78 -9.15
N SER A 16 -0.72 2.00 -8.08
CA SER A 16 -0.68 0.53 -8.09
C SER A 16 -1.90 -0.06 -7.38
N PRO A 17 -3.11 0.18 -7.90
CA PRO A 17 -4.38 -0.25 -7.30
C PRO A 17 -4.47 -1.76 -7.02
N ARG A 18 -3.74 -2.57 -7.77
CA ARG A 18 -3.70 -4.03 -7.63
C ARG A 18 -2.90 -4.49 -6.40
N LEU A 19 -2.13 -3.60 -5.77
CA LEU A 19 -1.26 -3.94 -4.65
C LEU A 19 -2.05 -4.36 -3.41
N ALA A 20 -3.14 -3.65 -3.08
CA ALA A 20 -4.01 -3.99 -1.95
C ALA A 20 -4.69 -5.38 -2.10
N PRO A 21 -5.38 -5.71 -3.20
CA PRO A 21 -5.96 -7.04 -3.38
C PRO A 21 -4.88 -8.13 -3.50
N LEU A 22 -3.73 -7.85 -4.14
CA LEU A 22 -2.61 -8.79 -4.22
C LEU A 22 -2.06 -9.15 -2.84
N ILE A 23 -1.84 -8.16 -1.98
CA ILE A 23 -1.35 -8.39 -0.62
C ILE A 23 -2.42 -9.06 0.23
N ARG A 24 -3.70 -8.71 0.04
CA ARG A 24 -4.79 -9.40 0.73
C ARG A 24 -4.84 -10.89 0.38
N HIS A 25 -4.73 -11.22 -0.90
CA HIS A 25 -4.64 -12.61 -1.36
C HIS A 25 -3.42 -13.32 -0.76
N ARG A 26 -2.22 -12.70 -0.82
CA ARG A 26 -0.98 -13.29 -0.28
C ARG A 26 -0.97 -13.46 1.23
N ALA A 27 -1.34 -12.43 1.96
CA ALA A 27 -1.15 -12.35 3.40
C ALA A 27 -2.32 -12.95 4.18
N PHE A 28 -3.51 -13.02 3.58
CA PHE A 28 -4.73 -13.46 4.27
C PHE A 28 -5.44 -14.63 3.56
N GLY A 29 -4.92 -15.13 2.44
CA GLY A 29 -5.46 -16.31 1.74
C GLY A 29 -6.88 -16.12 1.23
N LEU A 30 -7.26 -14.87 0.94
CA LEU A 30 -8.59 -14.51 0.44
C LEU A 30 -8.55 -14.41 -1.08
N ASP A 31 -9.21 -15.34 -1.76
CA ASP A 31 -9.38 -15.36 -3.21
C ASP A 31 -10.22 -14.15 -3.64
N LEU A 32 -9.54 -13.05 -3.95
CA LEU A 32 -10.14 -11.92 -4.65
C LEU A 32 -9.77 -11.96 -6.13
N PRO A 33 -10.76 -11.83 -7.01
CA PRO A 33 -10.52 -11.59 -8.44
C PRO A 33 -9.74 -10.29 -8.64
N LEU A 34 -8.74 -10.34 -9.53
CA LEU A 34 -7.78 -9.25 -9.79
C LEU A 34 -8.32 -8.15 -10.72
N ASP A 35 -9.64 -8.12 -10.97
CA ASP A 35 -10.26 -7.08 -11.78
C ASP A 35 -10.58 -5.87 -10.89
N VAL A 36 -9.85 -4.77 -11.11
CA VAL A 36 -9.77 -3.64 -10.19
C VAL A 36 -9.99 -2.35 -10.97
N ASP A 37 -11.02 -1.59 -10.60
CA ASP A 37 -11.18 -0.22 -11.05
C ASP A 37 -10.54 0.73 -10.04
N VAL A 38 -9.55 1.51 -10.49
CA VAL A 38 -9.03 2.58 -9.66
C VAL A 38 -10.04 3.70 -9.69
N LEU A 39 -10.66 3.97 -8.55
CA LEU A 39 -11.32 5.25 -8.39
C LEU A 39 -10.24 6.28 -8.05
N PRO A 40 -10.18 7.42 -8.75
CA PRO A 40 -9.25 8.48 -8.40
C PRO A 40 -9.42 8.87 -6.92
N GLY A 41 -8.33 8.83 -6.16
CA GLY A 41 -8.26 9.41 -4.83
C GLY A 41 -7.63 10.81 -4.85
N PRO A 42 -8.00 11.72 -3.91
CA PRO A 42 -9.09 11.60 -2.97
C PRO A 42 -10.37 12.19 -3.57
N GLU A 43 -11.47 11.43 -3.59
CA GLU A 43 -12.78 12.07 -3.66
C GLU A 43 -12.98 12.85 -2.36
N ILE A 44 -12.69 14.13 -2.44
CA ILE A 44 -13.00 15.16 -1.44
C ILE A 44 -14.39 14.85 -0.89
N SER A 45 -14.45 14.31 0.33
CA SER A 45 -15.66 14.46 1.12
C SER A 45 -15.90 15.96 1.14
N ARG A 46 -16.98 16.45 0.51
CA ARG A 46 -17.30 17.89 0.40
C ARG A 46 -17.70 18.50 1.75
N ASP A 47 -17.04 18.09 2.83
CA ASP A 47 -17.10 18.78 4.11
C ASP A 47 -15.85 19.67 4.23
N LEU A 48 -15.96 20.88 3.66
CA LEU A 48 -14.95 21.94 3.73
C LEU A 48 -14.57 22.34 5.18
N ARG A 49 -15.25 21.76 6.19
CA ARG A 49 -15.06 22.06 7.61
C ARG A 49 -14.13 21.08 8.34
N ARG A 50 -13.73 19.97 7.70
CA ARG A 50 -12.93 18.89 8.31
C ARG A 50 -11.91 18.29 7.31
N PRO A 51 -10.81 19.01 7.01
CA PRO A 51 -9.76 18.51 6.10
C PRO A 51 -8.99 17.29 6.64
N ASP A 52 -9.15 16.95 7.92
CA ASP A 52 -8.65 15.77 8.64
C ASP A 52 -9.33 14.45 8.24
N LEU A 53 -10.43 14.55 7.48
CA LEU A 53 -11.28 13.44 7.06
C LEU A 53 -10.98 13.00 5.62
N ILE A 54 -9.70 12.89 5.26
CA ILE A 54 -9.26 12.39 3.95
C ILE A 54 -8.52 11.08 4.16
N VAL A 55 -8.93 10.03 3.43
CA VAL A 55 -8.13 8.81 3.29
C VAL A 55 -7.07 9.03 2.22
N ASP A 56 -5.89 8.46 2.42
CA ASP A 56 -4.75 8.63 1.52
C ASP A 56 -5.03 8.06 0.12
N GLY A 57 -5.92 7.07 0.00
CA GLY A 57 -6.39 6.55 -1.27
C GLY A 57 -7.71 5.80 -1.16
N THR A 58 -8.39 5.60 -2.29
CA THR A 58 -9.57 4.74 -2.37
C THR A 58 -9.47 3.88 -3.63
N VAL A 59 -9.60 2.57 -3.48
CA VAL A 59 -9.63 1.62 -4.61
C VAL A 59 -10.98 0.91 -4.58
N LEU A 60 -11.58 0.66 -5.74
CA LEU A 60 -12.82 -0.12 -5.82
C LEU A 60 -12.56 -1.39 -6.63
N VAL A 61 -12.70 -2.54 -5.98
CA VAL A 61 -12.56 -3.83 -6.65
C VAL A 61 -13.95 -4.31 -7.04
N HIS A 62 -14.09 -4.80 -8.26
CA HIS A 62 -15.34 -5.33 -8.79
C HIS A 62 -15.10 -6.70 -9.40
N ASP A 63 -15.83 -7.72 -8.97
CA ASP A 63 -15.85 -9.02 -9.65
C ASP A 63 -17.24 -9.33 -10.22
N GLY A 64 -17.51 -8.97 -11.47
CA GLY A 64 -18.79 -9.27 -12.11
C GLY A 64 -19.98 -8.56 -11.44
N PRO A 65 -21.00 -9.27 -10.92
CA PRO A 65 -22.24 -8.65 -10.48
C PRO A 65 -22.06 -7.65 -9.32
N PRO A 66 -22.96 -6.66 -9.15
CA PRO A 66 -22.86 -5.63 -8.11
C PRO A 66 -22.70 -6.14 -6.66
N SER A 67 -23.12 -7.38 -6.38
CA SER A 67 -22.96 -8.03 -5.08
C SER A 67 -21.52 -8.43 -4.73
N ARG A 68 -20.59 -8.37 -5.68
CA ARG A 68 -19.17 -8.72 -5.52
C ARG A 68 -18.25 -7.50 -5.64
N ARG A 69 -18.77 -6.33 -5.26
CA ARG A 69 -18.02 -5.06 -5.20
C ARG A 69 -17.50 -4.84 -3.79
N GLU A 70 -16.27 -4.40 -3.65
CA GLU A 70 -15.67 -4.03 -2.36
C GLU A 70 -14.78 -2.80 -2.52
N GLY A 71 -15.07 -1.76 -1.76
CA GLY A 71 -14.22 -0.58 -1.66
C GLY A 71 -13.09 -0.79 -0.65
N PHE A 72 -11.90 -0.28 -0.95
CA PHE A 72 -10.76 -0.26 -0.06
C PHE A 72 -10.41 1.18 0.27
N ALA A 73 -10.60 1.56 1.53
CA ALA A 73 -10.14 2.83 2.07
C ALA A 73 -8.70 2.65 2.51
N MET A 74 -7.73 3.27 1.84
CA MET A 74 -6.30 3.04 2.10
C MET A 74 -5.71 4.17 2.94
N GLU A 75 -4.90 3.78 3.92
CA GLU A 75 -4.21 4.69 4.83
C GLU A 75 -2.74 4.27 4.99
N ALA A 76 -1.80 5.19 4.74
CA ALA A 76 -0.38 5.00 5.02
C ALA A 76 -0.05 5.52 6.43
N GLN A 77 -0.04 4.63 7.42
CA GLN A 77 0.19 5.02 8.82
C GLN A 77 1.64 4.83 9.26
N ARG A 78 2.27 5.88 9.78
CA ARG A 78 3.65 5.82 10.28
C ARG A 78 3.76 5.42 11.74
N GLN A 79 2.91 6.00 12.58
CA GLN A 79 2.94 5.84 14.03
C GLN A 79 1.51 5.70 14.56
N PRO A 80 1.31 5.09 15.74
CA PRO A 80 0.01 5.12 16.42
C PRO A 80 -0.56 6.53 16.52
N ASP A 81 -1.85 6.68 16.23
CA ASP A 81 -2.56 7.95 16.22
C ASP A 81 -4.02 7.77 16.66
N GLU A 82 -4.34 8.12 17.90
CA GLU A 82 -5.68 7.93 18.46
C GLU A 82 -6.75 8.77 17.74
N GLU A 83 -6.38 9.86 17.07
CA GLU A 83 -7.32 10.65 16.27
C GLU A 83 -7.82 9.82 15.07
N LYS A 84 -6.95 9.00 14.48
CA LYS A 84 -7.29 8.12 13.36
C LYS A 84 -8.32 7.05 13.75
N ARG A 85 -8.32 6.60 15.00
CA ARG A 85 -9.37 5.67 15.48
C ARG A 85 -10.76 6.30 15.51
N MET A 86 -10.83 7.63 15.62
CA MET A 86 -12.09 8.36 15.56
C MET A 86 -12.49 8.71 14.11
N SER A 87 -11.52 9.03 13.25
CA SER A 87 -11.81 9.45 11.87
C SER A 87 -12.04 8.28 10.90
N TRP A 88 -11.32 7.17 11.04
CA TRP A 88 -11.44 6.02 10.15
C TRP A 88 -12.87 5.43 10.06
N PRO A 89 -13.61 5.23 11.17
CA PRO A 89 -14.97 4.73 11.07
C PRO A 89 -15.92 5.66 10.30
N VAL A 90 -15.73 6.98 10.43
CA VAL A 90 -16.49 7.98 9.68
C VAL A 90 -16.20 7.85 8.18
N GLN A 91 -14.93 7.68 7.80
CA GLN A 91 -14.51 7.47 6.41
C GLN A 91 -15.13 6.21 5.82
N VAL A 92 -15.00 5.08 6.50
CA VAL A 92 -15.52 3.78 6.04
C VAL A 92 -17.03 3.86 5.85
N ALA A 93 -17.77 4.44 6.80
CA ALA A 93 -19.22 4.60 6.69
C ALA A 93 -19.61 5.54 5.53
N GLY A 94 -18.90 6.65 5.36
CA GLY A 94 -19.13 7.61 4.27
C GLY A 94 -18.88 6.98 2.90
N LEU A 95 -17.74 6.30 2.72
CA LEU A 95 -17.41 5.56 1.51
C LEU A 95 -18.43 4.47 1.21
N ARG A 96 -18.84 3.67 2.21
CA ARG A 96 -19.89 2.66 2.04
C ARG A 96 -21.20 3.27 1.54
N ARG A 97 -21.63 4.40 2.11
CA ARG A 97 -22.85 5.08 1.69
C ARG A 97 -22.77 5.56 0.24
N ARG A 98 -21.61 6.06 -0.18
CA ARG A 98 -21.35 6.58 -1.53
C ARG A 98 -21.25 5.48 -2.58
N LEU A 99 -20.45 4.45 -2.29
CA LEU A 99 -20.14 3.37 -3.22
C LEU A 99 -21.25 2.30 -3.29
N GLY A 100 -22.13 2.25 -2.28
CA GLY A 100 -23.24 1.28 -2.25
C GLY A 100 -22.80 -0.17 -2.05
N CYS A 101 -21.56 -0.41 -1.63
CA CYS A 101 -20.96 -1.73 -1.43
C CYS A 101 -20.16 -1.81 -0.11
N PRO A 102 -19.78 -3.02 0.36
CA PRO A 102 -18.85 -3.18 1.48
C PRO A 102 -17.57 -2.35 1.31
N VAL A 103 -17.04 -1.81 2.41
CA VAL A 103 -15.78 -1.07 2.43
C VAL A 103 -14.87 -1.63 3.52
N THR A 104 -13.65 -1.96 3.14
CA THR A 104 -12.59 -2.43 4.03
C THR A 104 -11.56 -1.31 4.20
N LEU A 105 -11.24 -0.98 5.45
CA LEU A 105 -10.10 -0.11 5.76
C LEU A 105 -8.81 -0.93 5.62
N VAL A 106 -7.86 -0.44 4.84
CA VAL A 106 -6.53 -1.00 4.66
C VAL A 106 -5.50 -0.04 5.23
N VAL A 107 -4.77 -0.47 6.25
CA VAL A 107 -3.68 0.32 6.83
C VAL A 107 -2.35 -0.27 6.39
N VAL A 108 -1.54 0.51 5.68
CA VAL A 108 -0.20 0.14 5.25
C VAL A 108 0.83 0.83 6.14
N THR A 109 1.79 0.07 6.66
CA THR A 109 2.82 0.63 7.55
C THR A 109 4.14 -0.14 7.48
N CYS A 110 5.26 0.58 7.62
CA CYS A 110 6.59 0.00 7.74
C CYS A 110 7.01 -0.24 9.21
N SER A 111 6.12 0.02 10.17
CA SER A 111 6.37 -0.12 11.61
C SER A 111 5.56 -1.26 12.23
N GLU A 112 6.24 -2.25 12.81
CA GLU A 112 5.61 -3.35 13.56
C GLU A 112 4.80 -2.89 14.78
N ARG A 113 5.19 -1.76 15.37
CA ARG A 113 4.44 -1.14 16.49
C ARG A 113 3.12 -0.58 15.99
N THR A 114 3.18 0.13 14.86
CA THR A 114 2.01 0.76 14.23
C THR A 114 1.07 -0.30 13.67
N ALA A 115 1.61 -1.38 13.10
CA ALA A 115 0.81 -2.50 12.60
C ALA A 115 -0.02 -3.13 13.72
N ARG A 116 0.62 -3.51 14.84
CA ARG A 116 -0.08 -4.07 16.01
C ARG A 116 -1.14 -3.14 16.58
N TRP A 117 -0.86 -1.85 16.65
CA TRP A 117 -1.82 -0.84 17.11
C TRP A 117 -3.01 -0.69 16.13
N ALA A 118 -2.75 -0.74 14.83
CA ALA A 118 -3.80 -0.66 13.80
C ALA A 118 -4.63 -1.95 13.69
N GLU A 119 -4.07 -3.10 14.08
CA GLU A 119 -4.79 -4.39 14.12
C GLU A 119 -5.83 -4.45 15.25
N GLU A 120 -5.72 -3.58 16.26
CA GLU A 120 -6.70 -3.52 17.35
C GLU A 120 -8.09 -3.10 16.83
N PRO A 121 -9.14 -3.91 17.06
CA PRO A 121 -10.48 -3.57 16.62
C PRO A 121 -11.00 -2.29 17.30
N ILE A 122 -11.65 -1.43 16.52
CA ILE A 122 -12.25 -0.19 17.01
C ILE A 122 -13.71 -0.45 17.35
N ASP A 123 -14.01 -0.61 18.65
CA ASP A 123 -15.38 -0.79 19.16
C ASP A 123 -16.08 0.58 19.33
N LEU A 124 -17.07 0.82 18.49
CA LEU A 124 -17.93 2.02 18.55
C LEU A 124 -19.21 1.77 19.38
N GLY A 125 -19.45 0.53 19.78
CA GLY A 125 -20.67 0.02 20.40
C GLY A 125 -20.57 -0.23 21.91
N ARG A 126 -19.67 0.46 22.61
CA ARG A 126 -19.46 0.40 24.07
C ARG A 126 -19.02 -0.98 24.59
N GLY A 127 -18.14 -1.66 23.86
CA GLY A 127 -17.47 -2.88 24.34
C GLY A 127 -18.31 -4.16 24.25
N ARG A 128 -19.42 -4.13 23.50
CA ARG A 128 -20.29 -5.30 23.28
C ARG A 128 -20.21 -5.83 21.85
N GLY A 129 -19.26 -5.34 21.05
CA GLY A 129 -19.07 -5.82 19.69
C GLY A 129 -20.19 -5.48 18.70
N ARG A 130 -21.10 -4.56 19.05
CA ARG A 130 -22.27 -4.21 18.21
C ARG A 130 -21.89 -3.49 16.93
N MET A 131 -20.85 -2.69 16.98
CA MET A 131 -20.29 -1.97 15.84
C MET A 131 -18.78 -1.94 16.03
N VAL A 132 -18.08 -2.77 15.26
CA VAL A 132 -16.63 -2.92 15.34
C VAL A 132 -16.05 -2.75 13.96
N LEU A 133 -15.09 -1.83 13.83
CA LEU A 133 -14.26 -1.73 12.64
C LEU A 133 -12.98 -2.52 12.90
N SER A 134 -12.70 -3.52 12.06
CA SER A 134 -11.46 -4.30 12.10
C SER A 134 -10.64 -3.96 10.85
N PRO A 135 -9.55 -3.19 10.97
CA PRO A 135 -8.72 -2.83 9.82
C PRO A 135 -7.99 -4.04 9.23
N LEU A 136 -7.83 -4.05 7.90
CA LEU A 136 -6.88 -4.94 7.23
C LEU A 136 -5.50 -4.29 7.28
N VAL A 137 -4.57 -4.89 8.02
CA VAL A 137 -3.25 -4.29 8.22
C VAL A 137 -2.19 -4.96 7.37
N ILE A 138 -1.51 -4.15 6.56
CA ILE A 138 -0.35 -4.53 5.77
C ILE A 138 0.88 -3.95 6.47
N GLY A 139 1.40 -4.71 7.42
CA GLY A 139 2.61 -4.38 8.16
C GLY A 139 3.85 -5.07 7.60
N PRO A 140 5.03 -4.86 8.22
CA PRO A 140 6.28 -5.47 7.77
C PRO A 140 6.31 -7.01 7.83
N ARG A 141 5.35 -7.66 8.51
CA ARG A 141 5.14 -9.12 8.47
C ARG A 141 4.43 -9.61 7.22
N GLN A 142 3.47 -8.83 6.71
CA GLN A 142 2.68 -9.15 5.53
C GLN A 142 3.40 -8.74 4.24
N ILE A 143 4.32 -7.78 4.32
CA ILE A 143 5.17 -7.37 3.20
C ILE A 143 6.31 -8.39 3.03
N PRO A 144 6.53 -8.93 1.81
CA PRO A 144 7.52 -9.98 1.61
C PRO A 144 8.95 -9.45 1.77
N ARG A 145 9.77 -10.16 2.55
CA ARG A 145 11.22 -9.89 2.67
C ARG A 145 12.03 -10.46 1.51
N VAL A 146 11.49 -11.49 0.85
CA VAL A 146 12.07 -12.14 -0.31
C VAL A 146 11.02 -12.07 -1.40
N VAL A 147 11.41 -11.55 -2.56
CA VAL A 147 10.59 -11.44 -3.76
C VAL A 147 11.36 -12.16 -4.85
N THR A 148 10.72 -13.05 -5.60
CA THR A 148 11.43 -13.72 -6.72
C THR A 148 11.57 -12.78 -7.90
N ARG A 149 12.45 -13.12 -8.85
CA ARG A 149 12.60 -12.36 -10.08
C ARG A 149 11.29 -12.33 -10.89
N GLU A 150 10.62 -13.47 -10.98
CA GLU A 150 9.35 -13.63 -11.69
C GLU A 150 8.27 -12.76 -11.05
N GLU A 151 8.20 -12.73 -9.71
CA GLU A 151 7.29 -11.88 -8.97
C GLU A 151 7.57 -10.40 -9.20
N ALA A 152 8.84 -9.99 -9.19
CA ALA A 152 9.21 -8.59 -9.41
C ALA A 152 8.92 -8.13 -10.85
N LEU A 153 9.05 -9.02 -11.84
CA LEU A 153 8.69 -8.73 -13.24
C LEU A 153 7.18 -8.63 -13.44
N ALA A 154 6.41 -9.48 -12.75
CA ALA A 154 4.94 -9.48 -12.82
C ALA A 154 4.31 -8.35 -11.99
N HIS A 155 4.90 -8.03 -10.84
CA HIS A 155 4.41 -7.10 -9.84
C HIS A 155 5.54 -6.20 -9.30
N PRO A 156 6.09 -5.28 -10.13
CA PRO A 156 7.18 -4.40 -9.71
C PRO A 156 6.79 -3.53 -8.50
N ASP A 157 5.53 -3.14 -8.41
CA ASP A 157 4.98 -2.35 -7.29
C ASP A 157 5.12 -3.09 -5.94
N LEU A 158 4.98 -4.43 -5.93
CA LEU A 158 5.19 -5.25 -4.75
C LEU A 158 6.67 -5.29 -4.34
N ALA A 159 7.57 -5.39 -5.32
CA ALA A 159 9.01 -5.35 -5.07
C ALA A 159 9.43 -3.99 -4.50
N VAL A 160 8.86 -2.89 -5.00
CA VAL A 160 9.09 -1.54 -4.47
C VAL A 160 8.52 -1.38 -3.06
N LEU A 161 7.31 -1.89 -2.77
CA LEU A 161 6.78 -1.89 -1.41
C LEU A 161 7.71 -2.63 -0.43
N ALA A 162 8.23 -3.78 -0.86
CA ALA A 162 9.20 -4.54 -0.07
C ALA A 162 10.49 -3.75 0.15
N ILE A 163 10.97 -2.99 -0.84
CA ILE A 163 12.11 -2.07 -0.67
C ILE A 163 11.79 -0.96 0.33
N ILE A 164 10.61 -0.34 0.28
CA ILE A 164 10.20 0.68 1.26
C ILE A 164 10.23 0.11 2.69
N ALA A 165 9.70 -1.10 2.89
CA ALA A 165 9.60 -1.72 4.20
C ALA A 165 10.91 -2.36 4.72
N HIS A 166 11.79 -2.81 3.82
CA HIS A 166 12.92 -3.69 4.17
C HIS A 166 14.25 -3.32 3.53
N GLY A 167 14.30 -2.37 2.59
CA GLY A 167 15.49 -2.03 1.80
C GLY A 167 16.69 -1.57 2.64
N ARG A 168 16.44 -0.97 3.80
CA ARG A 168 17.47 -0.55 4.77
C ARG A 168 17.83 -1.61 5.82
N LYS A 169 17.24 -2.80 5.75
CA LYS A 169 17.56 -3.92 6.65
C LYS A 169 18.70 -4.75 6.04
N GLY A 170 19.48 -5.42 6.89
CA GLY A 170 20.55 -6.31 6.42
C GLY A 170 20.01 -7.41 5.50
N GLY A 171 20.79 -7.74 4.47
CA GLY A 171 20.44 -8.78 3.47
C GLY A 171 19.50 -8.32 2.35
N SER A 172 19.30 -7.00 2.17
CA SER A 172 18.42 -6.45 1.13
C SER A 172 18.98 -6.49 -0.29
N GLU A 173 20.16 -7.09 -0.51
CA GLU A 173 20.81 -7.11 -1.83
C GLU A 173 20.01 -7.86 -2.89
N HIS A 174 19.55 -9.07 -2.57
CA HIS A 174 18.72 -9.83 -3.49
C HIS A 174 17.43 -9.07 -3.80
N LEU A 175 16.79 -8.49 -2.77
CA LEU A 175 15.59 -7.68 -2.92
C LEU A 175 15.82 -6.44 -3.79
N GLY A 176 16.95 -5.74 -3.60
CA GLY A 176 17.37 -4.62 -4.42
C GLY A 176 17.54 -5.00 -5.88
N ARG A 177 18.22 -6.12 -6.14
CA ARG A 177 18.45 -6.63 -7.49
C ARG A 177 17.14 -6.93 -8.22
N VAL A 178 16.27 -7.76 -7.62
CA VAL A 178 15.01 -8.15 -8.26
C VAL A 178 14.08 -6.95 -8.44
N ALA A 179 14.05 -6.00 -7.50
CA ALA A 179 13.24 -4.79 -7.63
C ALA A 179 13.70 -3.91 -8.80
N ILE A 180 15.02 -3.71 -8.95
CA ILE A 180 15.59 -2.99 -10.09
C ILE A 180 15.26 -3.72 -11.40
N GLU A 181 15.44 -5.04 -11.45
CA GLU A 181 15.08 -5.83 -12.64
C GLU A 181 13.60 -5.73 -13.01
N GLY A 182 12.70 -5.75 -12.02
CA GLY A 182 11.26 -5.54 -12.22
C GLY A 182 10.95 -4.17 -12.83
N VAL A 183 11.55 -3.11 -12.28
CA VAL A 183 11.38 -1.73 -12.76
C VAL A 183 11.97 -1.54 -14.17
N LEU A 184 13.15 -2.08 -14.45
CA LEU A 184 13.74 -2.07 -15.79
C LEU A 184 12.85 -2.82 -16.80
N GLY A 185 12.22 -3.92 -16.37
CA GLY A 185 11.28 -4.67 -17.20
C GLY A 185 10.09 -3.85 -17.66
N ILE A 186 9.49 -3.02 -16.80
CA ILE A 186 8.41 -2.10 -17.22
C ILE A 186 8.94 -0.88 -17.99
N ALA A 187 10.15 -0.40 -17.70
CA ALA A 187 10.79 0.68 -18.45
C ALA A 187 10.97 0.31 -19.93
N GLN A 188 11.43 -0.92 -20.20
CA GLN A 188 11.59 -1.46 -21.55
C GLN A 188 10.25 -1.57 -22.30
N ARG A 189 9.13 -1.69 -21.58
CA ARG A 189 7.78 -1.69 -22.15
C ARG A 189 7.20 -0.29 -22.31
N GLY A 190 7.94 0.75 -21.95
CA GLY A 190 7.49 2.15 -22.02
C GLY A 190 6.49 2.56 -20.93
N ASP A 191 6.44 1.84 -19.79
CA ASP A 191 5.57 2.22 -18.68
C ASP A 191 6.11 3.51 -18.01
N PRO A 192 5.33 4.60 -17.97
CA PRO A 192 5.77 5.87 -17.39
C PRO A 192 6.04 5.79 -15.87
N ARG A 193 5.54 4.76 -15.18
CA ARG A 193 5.77 4.56 -13.74
C ARG A 193 7.20 4.12 -13.43
N ALA A 194 7.97 3.67 -14.41
CA ALA A 194 9.32 3.13 -14.20
C ALA A 194 10.24 4.10 -13.46
N THR A 195 10.27 5.37 -13.87
CA THR A 195 11.10 6.40 -13.22
C THR A 195 10.71 6.61 -11.76
N LEU A 196 9.40 6.72 -11.51
CA LEU A 196 8.86 6.89 -10.16
C LEU A 196 9.22 5.73 -9.24
N LEU A 197 9.03 4.49 -9.71
CA LEU A 197 9.34 3.29 -8.95
C LEU A 197 10.85 3.16 -8.71
N PHE A 198 11.68 3.54 -9.68
CA PHE A 198 13.13 3.57 -9.52
C PHE A 198 13.55 4.58 -8.45
N ASP A 199 12.99 5.80 -8.47
CA ASP A 199 13.26 6.83 -7.44
C ASP A 199 12.93 6.34 -6.03
N MET A 200 11.84 5.57 -5.88
CA MET A 200 11.52 4.93 -4.60
C MET A 200 12.58 3.90 -4.19
N ILE A 201 13.08 3.08 -5.13
CA ILE A 201 14.18 2.15 -4.83
C ILE A 201 15.41 2.92 -4.34
N LEU A 202 15.80 3.99 -5.04
CA LEU A 202 16.95 4.83 -4.66
C LEU A 202 16.77 5.45 -3.26
N ALA A 203 15.55 5.86 -2.92
CA ALA A 203 15.25 6.48 -1.64
C ALA A 203 15.29 5.50 -0.46
N PHE A 204 14.90 4.24 -0.66
CA PHE A 204 14.65 3.29 0.44
C PHE A 204 15.60 2.09 0.48
N LEU A 205 16.40 1.84 -0.56
CA LEU A 205 17.47 0.84 -0.50
C LEU A 205 18.69 1.35 0.28
N ASP A 206 19.37 0.45 0.99
CA ASP A 206 20.65 0.80 1.63
C ASP A 206 21.66 1.29 0.59
N ARG A 207 22.34 2.41 0.89
CA ARG A 207 23.25 3.07 -0.07
C ARG A 207 24.42 2.19 -0.49
N LYS A 208 24.94 1.35 0.41
CA LYS A 208 26.06 0.45 0.08
C LYS A 208 25.60 -0.67 -0.83
N VAL A 209 24.39 -1.18 -0.58
CA VAL A 209 23.75 -2.18 -1.46
C VAL A 209 23.50 -1.58 -2.84
N LEU A 210 22.92 -0.38 -2.90
CA LEU A 210 22.65 0.31 -4.15
C LEU A 210 23.92 0.53 -4.98
N ALA A 211 24.98 1.11 -4.39
CA ALA A 211 26.22 1.39 -5.12
C ALA A 211 26.87 0.12 -5.71
N ARG A 212 26.78 -1.00 -4.99
CA ARG A 212 27.26 -2.29 -5.49
C ARG A 212 26.42 -2.80 -6.65
N LEU A 213 25.10 -2.72 -6.55
CA LEU A 213 24.19 -3.12 -7.64
C LEU A 213 24.37 -2.22 -8.87
N GLU A 214 24.53 -0.91 -8.70
CA GLU A 214 24.81 0.03 -9.80
C GLU A 214 26.08 -0.39 -10.58
N HIS A 215 27.16 -0.71 -9.85
CA HIS A 215 28.42 -1.19 -10.44
C HIS A 215 28.25 -2.54 -11.15
N GLU A 216 27.59 -3.52 -10.52
CA GLU A 216 27.40 -4.86 -11.09
C GLU A 216 26.47 -4.88 -12.31
N MET A 217 25.44 -4.04 -12.30
CA MET A 217 24.42 -4.00 -13.36
C MET A 217 24.78 -3.02 -14.49
N GLY A 218 25.90 -2.30 -14.38
CA GLY A 218 26.30 -1.29 -15.37
C GLY A 218 25.38 -0.08 -15.42
N LEU A 219 24.67 0.23 -14.32
CA LEU A 219 23.77 1.37 -14.20
C LEU A 219 24.60 2.62 -13.88
N SER A 220 25.39 3.10 -14.84
CA SER A 220 26.06 4.39 -14.70
C SER A 220 25.06 5.53 -14.88
N ARG A 221 25.09 6.50 -13.96
CA ARG A 221 24.33 7.76 -14.09
C ARG A 221 24.87 8.54 -15.29
N SER A 222 24.06 8.68 -16.33
CA SER A 222 24.24 9.69 -17.37
C SER A 222 23.79 11.06 -16.87
#